data_AF-A0AAE4FQ80-F1
#
_entry.id   AF-A0AAE4FQ80-F1
#
_cell.length_a   1.000
_cell.length_b   1.000
_cell.length_c   1.000
_cell.angle_alpha   90.00
_cell.angle_beta   90.00
_cell.angle_gamma   90.00
#
_symmetry.space_group_name_H-M   'P 1'
#
loop_
_entity.id
_entity.type
_entity.pdbx_description
1 polymer ?
#
loop_
_entity_poly.entity_id
_entity_poly.type
_entity_poly.pdbx_seq_one_letter_code
_entity_poly.pdbx_strand_id
1 'polypeptide(L)'
;MINEFKNILLAGIGSAACTYEKASNLVDEMVKKGKITVNEGKELSEELKKTIDENKKYKSSSEEKQLTKEDIISIFNELNFANKDDLKNINDKIKSLEDKISKLEK
;
A
#
# COMPACT_ATOMS: atom_id res chain seq x y z
N MET A 1 28.62 12.75 -0.42
CA MET A 1 28.63 12.00 0.86
C MET A 1 27.43 12.31 1.74
N ILE A 2 27.14 13.58 2.08
CA ILE A 2 25.98 13.92 2.93
C ILE A 2 24.64 13.64 2.22
N ASN A 3 24.57 13.86 0.89
CA ASN A 3 23.38 13.61 0.09
C ASN A 3 23.01 12.12 0.00
N GLU A 4 23.99 11.21 -0.06
CA GLU A 4 23.69 9.77 -0.02
C GLU A 4 23.10 9.35 1.32
N PHE A 5 23.63 9.87 2.44
CA PHE A 5 23.09 9.59 3.76
C PHE A 5 21.67 10.13 3.94
N LYS A 6 21.41 11.35 3.47
CA LYS A 6 20.09 11.98 3.40
C LYS A 6 19.10 11.13 2.59
N ASN A 7 19.49 10.67 1.42
CA ASN A 7 18.66 9.81 0.57
C ASN A 7 18.39 8.44 1.20
N ILE A 8 19.37 7.84 1.89
CA ILE A 8 19.21 6.57 2.62
C ILE A 8 18.26 6.74 3.80
N LEU A 9 18.38 7.84 4.56
CA LEU A 9 17.47 8.16 5.65
C LEU A 9 16.03 8.35 5.12
N LEU A 10 15.87 9.12 4.04
CA LEU A 10 14.58 9.37 3.38
C LEU A 10 13.94 8.09 2.83
N ALA A 11 14.72 7.23 2.17
CA ALA A 11 14.27 5.94 1.68
C ALA A 11 13.89 4.98 2.82
N GLY A 12 14.62 5.03 3.94
CA GLY A 12 14.32 4.28 5.16
C GLY A 12 12.98 4.69 5.80
N ILE A 13 12.60 5.96 5.71
CA ILE A 13 11.36 6.48 6.30
C ILE A 13 10.12 5.97 5.55
N GLY A 14 10.19 5.90 4.22
CA GLY A 14 9.12 5.33 3.39
C GLY A 14 9.01 3.80 3.47
N SER A 15 10.12 3.10 3.67
CA SER A 15 10.14 1.63 3.70
C SER A 15 9.90 1.03 5.10
N ALA A 16 10.33 1.69 6.18
CA ALA A 16 10.22 1.19 7.55
C ALA A 16 9.04 1.78 8.36
N ALA A 17 8.10 2.48 7.71
CA ALA A 17 6.99 3.18 8.36
C ALA A 17 7.45 4.19 9.45
N CYS A 18 8.61 4.82 9.26
CA CYS A 18 9.01 5.91 10.15
C CYS A 18 8.18 7.14 9.83
N THR A 19 7.64 7.80 10.86
CA THR A 19 6.91 9.06 10.70
C THR A 19 7.88 10.23 10.63
N TYR A 20 7.46 11.33 10.01
CA TYR A 20 8.22 12.59 9.96
C TYR A 20 8.79 12.98 11.33
N GLU A 21 7.95 12.90 12.37
CA GLU A 21 8.31 13.32 13.73
C GLU A 21 9.43 12.46 14.33
N LYS A 22 9.40 11.14 14.11
CA LYS A 22 10.48 10.25 14.54
C LYS A 22 11.76 10.47 13.75
N ALA A 23 11.64 10.73 12.46
CA ALA A 23 12.79 11.03 11.60
C ALA A 23 13.47 12.35 11.99
N SER A 24 12.69 13.42 12.20
CA SER A 24 13.17 14.72 12.63
C SER A 24 13.90 14.62 13.98
N ASN A 25 13.35 13.87 14.93
CA ASN A 25 14.00 13.64 16.22
C ASN A 25 15.34 12.90 16.11
N LEU A 26 15.46 11.92 15.19
CA LEU A 26 16.72 11.23 14.94
C LEU A 26 17.78 12.16 14.34
N VAL A 27 17.37 13.07 13.46
CA VAL A 27 18.26 14.10 12.90
C VAL A 27 18.76 15.03 14.00
N ASP A 28 17.86 15.52 14.86
CA ASP A 28 18.22 16.37 16.00
C ASP A 28 19.15 15.67 16.99
N GLU A 29 18.96 14.38 17.24
CA GLU A 29 19.88 13.58 18.04
C GLU A 29 21.27 13.48 17.42
N MET A 30 21.36 13.34 16.09
CA MET A 30 22.65 13.29 15.40
C MET A 30 23.37 14.64 15.43
N VAL A 31 22.63 15.76 15.38
CA VAL A 31 23.17 17.11 15.62
C VAL A 31 23.71 17.21 17.05
N LYS A 32 22.91 16.82 18.05
CA LYS A 32 23.32 16.86 19.48
C LYS A 32 24.53 15.99 19.77
N LYS A 33 24.64 14.84 19.10
CA LYS A 33 25.78 13.91 19.20
C LYS A 33 27.01 14.38 18.38
N GLY A 34 26.93 15.53 17.70
CA GLY A 34 28.01 16.08 16.88
C GLY A 34 28.34 15.26 15.64
N LYS A 35 27.45 14.35 15.23
CA LYS A 35 27.63 13.50 14.03
C LYS A 35 27.33 14.25 12.75
N ILE A 36 26.48 15.28 12.82
CA ILE A 36 26.17 16.21 11.74
C ILE A 36 26.15 17.63 12.30
N THR A 37 26.35 18.63 11.44
CA THR A 37 26.29 20.03 11.85
C THR A 37 24.84 20.50 12.05
N VAL A 38 24.66 21.58 12.82
CA VAL A 38 23.34 22.21 13.02
C VAL A 38 22.72 22.65 11.68
N ASN A 39 23.55 23.13 10.75
CA ASN A 39 23.08 23.57 9.44
C ASN A 39 22.61 22.39 8.59
N GLU A 40 23.34 21.28 8.59
CA GLU A 40 22.94 20.05 7.89
C GLU A 40 21.67 19.42 8.48
N GLY A 41 21.51 19.47 9.81
CA GLY A 41 20.30 18.97 10.46
C GLY A 41 19.04 19.76 10.11
N LYS A 42 19.18 21.10 9.98
CA LYS A 42 18.09 21.97 9.51
C LYS A 42 17.70 21.66 8.07
N GLU A 43 18.69 21.58 7.18
CA GLU A 43 18.46 21.26 5.76
C GLU A 43 17.79 19.90 5.60
N LEU A 44 18.22 18.90 6.36
CA LEU A 44 17.66 17.56 6.34
C LEU A 44 16.21 17.53 6.84
N SER A 45 15.88 18.31 7.87
CA SER A 45 14.52 18.43 8.41
C SER A 45 13.56 19.10 7.41
N GLU A 46 14.03 20.13 6.70
CA GLU A 46 13.26 20.79 5.64
C GLU A 46 13.01 19.86 4.46
N GLU A 47 14.03 19.10 4.04
CA GLU A 47 13.87 18.12 2.95
C GLU A 47 12.94 16.98 3.35
N LEU A 48 13.02 16.48 4.59
CA LEU A 48 12.10 15.47 5.12
C LEU A 48 10.64 15.91 5.00
N LYS A 49 10.35 17.16 5.34
CA LYS A 49 9.01 17.73 5.24
C LYS A 49 8.58 17.84 3.78
N LYS A 50 9.47 18.37 2.94
CA LYS A 50 9.25 18.52 1.51
C LYS A 50 8.98 17.18 0.83
N THR A 51 9.79 16.14 1.08
CA THR A 51 9.59 14.79 0.52
C THR A 51 8.27 14.18 0.96
N ILE A 52 7.82 14.39 2.20
CA ILE A 52 6.52 13.87 2.66
C ILE A 52 5.35 14.62 2.03
N ASP A 53 5.45 15.94 1.92
CA ASP A 53 4.43 16.77 1.27
C ASP A 53 4.38 16.53 -0.25
N GLU A 54 5.54 16.30 -0.88
CA GLU A 54 5.66 15.84 -2.26
C GLU A 54 5.05 14.46 -2.40
N ASN A 55 5.40 13.47 -1.57
CA ASN A 55 4.77 12.14 -1.63
C ASN A 55 3.25 12.20 -1.44
N LYS A 56 2.73 13.09 -0.58
CA LYS A 56 1.27 13.32 -0.45
C LYS A 56 0.67 13.97 -1.70
N LYS A 57 1.37 14.91 -2.34
CA LYS A 57 0.95 15.53 -3.61
C LYS A 57 1.04 14.57 -4.79
N TYR A 58 2.11 13.77 -4.88
CA TYR A 58 2.27 12.70 -5.86
C TYR A 58 1.20 11.63 -5.68
N LYS A 59 0.79 11.29 -4.45
CA LYS A 59 -0.40 10.45 -4.22
C LYS A 59 -1.74 11.10 -4.60
N SER A 60 -1.75 12.40 -4.86
CA SER A 60 -2.92 13.14 -5.34
C SER A 60 -2.88 13.48 -6.84
N SER A 61 -1.74 13.27 -7.51
CA SER A 61 -1.52 13.62 -8.93
C SER A 61 -0.90 12.51 -9.79
N SER A 62 -0.41 11.44 -9.19
CA SER A 62 -0.02 10.21 -9.88
C SER A 62 -1.05 9.15 -9.59
N GLU A 63 -1.50 8.50 -10.65
CA GLU A 63 -2.38 7.36 -10.73
C GLU A 63 -1.78 6.11 -10.04
N GLU A 64 -1.41 6.19 -8.76
CA GLU A 64 -1.57 5.02 -7.90
C GLU A 64 -3.08 4.83 -7.79
N LYS A 65 -3.66 4.12 -8.78
CA LYS A 65 -5.00 3.56 -8.64
C LYS A 65 -4.97 2.80 -7.32
N GLN A 66 -5.49 3.43 -6.27
CA GLN A 66 -5.97 2.70 -5.11
C GLN A 66 -6.86 1.63 -5.74
N LEU A 67 -6.45 0.36 -5.63
CA LEU A 67 -7.17 -0.74 -6.26
C LEU A 67 -8.62 -0.59 -5.86
N THR A 68 -9.42 -0.16 -6.81
CA THR A 68 -10.84 0.03 -6.59
C THR A 68 -11.44 -1.36 -6.45
N LYS A 69 -12.64 -1.44 -5.88
CA LYS A 69 -13.32 -2.74 -5.77
C LYS A 69 -13.48 -3.36 -7.16
N GLU A 70 -13.65 -2.51 -8.16
CA GLU A 70 -13.76 -2.83 -9.58
C GLU A 70 -12.45 -3.43 -10.14
N ASP A 71 -11.28 -2.86 -9.80
CA ASP A 71 -9.97 -3.39 -10.22
C ASP A 71 -9.70 -4.79 -9.62
N ILE A 72 -10.15 -5.03 -8.38
CA ILE A 72 -10.02 -6.34 -7.73
C ILE A 72 -10.94 -7.37 -8.41
N ILE A 73 -12.15 -6.96 -8.78
CA ILE A 73 -13.10 -7.82 -9.50
C ILE A 73 -12.58 -8.18 -10.89
N SER A 74 -11.97 -7.24 -11.63
CA SER A 74 -11.41 -7.54 -12.95
C SER A 74 -10.26 -8.54 -12.87
N ILE A 75 -9.39 -8.44 -11.85
CA ILE A 75 -8.30 -9.40 -11.64
C ILE A 75 -8.85 -10.79 -11.31
N PHE A 76 -9.89 -10.87 -10.47
CA PHE A 76 -10.55 -12.15 -10.16
C PHE A 76 -11.13 -12.82 -11.42
N ASN A 77 -11.70 -12.02 -12.32
CA ASN A 77 -12.22 -12.50 -13.59
C ASN A 77 -11.10 -12.91 -14.57
N GLU A 78 -10.01 -12.14 -14.66
CA GLU A 78 -8.85 -12.48 -15.50
C GLU A 78 -8.15 -13.77 -15.06
N LEU A 79 -8.05 -13.99 -13.74
CA LEU A 79 -7.49 -15.21 -13.17
C LEU A 79 -8.48 -16.38 -13.15
N ASN A 80 -9.67 -16.21 -13.74
CA ASN A 80 -10.71 -17.23 -13.89
C ASN A 80 -11.09 -17.89 -12.55
N PHE A 81 -11.04 -17.13 -11.45
CA PHE A 81 -11.45 -17.60 -10.13
C PHE A 81 -12.97 -17.67 -10.03
N ALA A 82 -13.48 -18.73 -9.40
CA ALA A 82 -14.92 -18.89 -9.21
C ALA A 82 -15.48 -17.84 -8.25
N ASN A 83 -16.56 -17.16 -8.67
CA ASN A 83 -17.33 -16.21 -7.88
C ASN A 83 -18.33 -16.96 -6.97
N LYS A 84 -18.73 -16.33 -5.85
CA LYS A 84 -19.83 -16.78 -4.99
C LYS A 84 -21.16 -17.02 -5.74
N ASP A 85 -21.47 -16.22 -6.76
CA ASP A 85 -22.66 -16.42 -7.60
C ASP A 85 -22.55 -17.68 -8.47
N ASP A 86 -21.35 -18.00 -8.95
CA ASP A 86 -21.11 -19.24 -9.71
C ASP A 86 -21.33 -20.46 -8.82
N LEU A 87 -20.83 -20.42 -7.58
CA LEU A 87 -21.08 -21.47 -6.58
C LEU A 87 -22.57 -21.61 -6.28
N LYS A 88 -23.30 -20.49 -6.15
CA LYS A 88 -24.75 -20.51 -5.91
C LYS A 88 -25.49 -21.12 -7.10
N ASN A 89 -25.15 -20.74 -8.33
CA ASN A 89 -25.76 -21.28 -9.55
C ASN A 89 -25.51 -22.78 -9.70
N ILE A 90 -24.30 -23.25 -9.38
CA ILE A 90 -23.98 -24.68 -9.37
C ILE A 90 -24.82 -25.40 -8.33
N ASN A 91 -24.92 -24.86 -7.11
CA ASN A 91 -25.72 -25.47 -6.04
C ASN A 91 -27.22 -25.53 -6.38
N ASP A 92 -27.76 -24.47 -6.98
CA ASP A 92 -29.16 -24.42 -7.43
C ASP A 92 -29.41 -25.42 -8.58
N LYS A 93 -28.46 -25.58 -9.51
CA LYS A 93 -28.52 -26.61 -10.56
C LYS A 93 -28.44 -28.03 -9.98
N ILE A 94 -27.55 -28.28 -9.02
CA ILE A 94 -27.43 -29.57 -8.33
C ILE A 94 -28.76 -29.90 -7.67
N LYS A 95 -29.34 -28.97 -6.91
CA LYS A 95 -30.63 -29.16 -6.27
C LYS A 95 -31.76 -29.46 -7.26
N SER A 96 -31.81 -28.75 -8.39
CA SER A 96 -32.80 -29.05 -9.43
C SER A 96 -32.60 -30.43 -10.07
N LEU A 97 -31.37 -30.91 -10.17
CA LEU A 97 -31.07 -32.24 -10.69
C LEU A 97 -31.43 -33.31 -9.66
N GLU A 98 -31.12 -33.10 -8.39
CA GLU A 98 -31.53 -33.96 -7.27
C GLU A 98 -33.06 -34.11 -7.23
N ASP A 99 -33.80 -33.00 -7.34
CA ASP A 99 -35.27 -33.01 -7.37
C ASP A 99 -35.82 -33.78 -8.58
N LYS A 100 -35.14 -33.72 -9.73
CA LYS A 100 -35.53 -34.46 -10.94
C LYS A 100 -35.22 -35.95 -10.81
N ILE A 101 -34.05 -36.30 -10.27
CA ILE A 101 -33.66 -37.69 -10.00
C ILE A 101 -34.65 -38.32 -9.01
N SER A 102 -34.97 -37.63 -7.92
CA SER A 102 -35.93 -38.11 -6.92
C SER A 102 -37.35 -38.34 -7.48
N LYS A 103 -37.75 -37.58 -8.51
CA LYS A 103 -39.02 -37.79 -9.22
C LYS A 103 -38.97 -38.94 -10.23
N LEU A 104 -37.80 -39.34 -10.70
CA LEU A 104 -37.59 -40.46 -11.62
C LEU A 104 -37.39 -41.79 -10.88
N GLU A 105 -36.94 -41.75 -9.62
CA GLU A 105 -36.79 -42.92 -8.75
C GLU A 105 -38.09 -43.33 -8.03
N LYS A 106 -39.19 -42.59 -8.23
CA LYS A 106 -40.56 -42.96 -7.82
C LYS A 106 -41.36 -43.54 -8.97
#